data_AF-A1ZLK9-F1
#
_entry.id   AF-A1ZLK9-F1
#
_cell.length_a   1.000
_cell.length_b   1.000
_cell.length_c   1.000
_cell.angle_alpha   90.00
_cell.angle_beta   90.00
_cell.angle_gamma   90.00
#
_symmetry.space_group_name_H-M   'P 1'
#
loop_
_entity.id
_entity.type
_entity.pdbx_description
1 polymer ?
#
loop_
_entity_poly.entity_id
_entity_poly.type
_entity_poly.pdbx_seq_one_letter_code
_entity_poly.pdbx_strand_id
1 'polypeptide(L)'
;MKMKYYYIILLVVFVGSANTEAQRRAKTPAKLLKKVYQLVEAKKFDKLKNYLYQGSVKHLSDTPKGQDHTIGDMIIDGIKRKRDQPHDFGYNAQNLKLIIDKHLDKIKPISQELKEKGFGDREREFGRFPDLYAIAKKHPKNIYLFQHKQVVIIMVKFKKKGVKLVFWENLGAMSKDNDLSQG
;
A
#
# COMPACT_ATOMS: atom_id res chain seq x y z
N MET A 1 65.78 1.27 -2.25
CA MET A 1 64.69 0.85 -1.33
C MET A 1 63.45 1.69 -1.65
N LYS A 2 62.48 1.18 -2.43
CA LYS A 2 61.27 1.93 -2.82
C LYS A 2 60.06 1.34 -2.10
N MET A 3 59.51 2.10 -1.15
CA MET A 3 58.28 1.77 -0.44
C MET A 3 57.04 2.09 -1.29
N LYS A 4 56.22 1.05 -1.50
CA LYS A 4 54.77 0.95 -1.26
C LYS A 4 53.88 2.17 -1.57
N TYR A 5 53.05 2.04 -2.61
CA TYR A 5 51.72 2.66 -2.69
C TYR A 5 50.72 1.71 -3.39
N TYR A 6 50.36 0.61 -2.73
CA TYR A 6 49.31 -0.34 -3.17
C TYR A 6 48.08 -0.32 -2.24
N TYR A 7 47.75 0.83 -1.64
CA TYR A 7 46.71 0.93 -0.60
C TYR A 7 45.58 1.92 -0.90
N ILE A 8 45.25 2.18 -2.17
CA ILE A 8 44.12 3.09 -2.52
C ILE A 8 43.16 2.46 -3.53
N ILE A 9 42.88 1.16 -3.42
CA ILE A 9 41.73 0.53 -4.11
C ILE A 9 41.08 -0.48 -3.16
N LEU A 10 40.64 -0.05 -1.97
CA LEU A 10 39.76 -0.88 -1.13
C LEU A 10 38.89 -0.05 -0.18
N LEU A 11 38.44 1.13 -0.61
CA LEU A 11 37.62 2.03 0.22
C LEU A 11 36.42 2.61 -0.54
N VAL A 12 35.82 1.82 -1.43
CA VAL A 12 34.60 2.21 -2.19
C VAL A 12 33.40 1.28 -1.95
N VAL A 13 33.56 0.15 -1.24
CA VAL A 13 32.46 -0.84 -1.16
C VAL A 13 31.55 -0.69 0.07
N PHE A 14 31.88 0.16 1.07
CA PHE A 14 31.15 0.17 2.35
C PHE A 14 30.10 1.28 2.54
N VAL A 15 29.63 1.93 1.47
CA VAL A 15 28.53 2.93 1.55
C VAL A 15 27.23 2.42 0.88
N GLY A 16 27.26 1.23 0.25
CA GLY A 16 26.15 0.73 -0.57
C GLY A 16 24.93 0.19 0.19
N SER A 17 25.07 -0.26 1.44
CA SER A 17 24.01 -1.04 2.09
C SER A 17 22.96 -0.20 2.80
N ALA A 18 23.36 0.89 3.48
CA ALA A 18 22.44 1.70 4.28
C ALA A 18 21.46 2.55 3.42
N ASN A 19 21.87 2.91 2.19
CA ASN A 19 21.03 3.69 1.28
C ASN A 19 19.96 2.88 0.54
N THR A 20 20.12 1.55 0.43
CA THR A 20 19.14 0.72 -0.29
C THR A 20 17.81 0.60 0.45
N GLU A 21 17.79 0.59 1.79
CA GLU A 21 16.54 0.51 2.56
C GLU A 21 15.74 1.81 2.52
N ALA A 22 16.41 2.97 2.57
CA ALA A 22 15.77 4.28 2.45
C ALA A 22 15.22 4.52 1.04
N GLN A 23 15.86 3.97 0.00
CA GLN A 23 15.39 4.02 -1.39
C GLN A 23 14.21 3.07 -1.67
N ARG A 24 14.06 1.97 -0.91
CA ARG A 24 12.96 0.99 -1.08
C ARG A 24 11.60 1.44 -0.54
N ARG A 25 11.49 2.65 0.02
CA ARG A 25 10.24 3.17 0.58
C ARG A 25 9.49 4.04 -0.42
N ALA A 26 8.20 3.80 -0.60
CA ALA A 26 7.36 4.72 -1.35
C ALA A 26 7.18 6.03 -0.55
N LYS A 27 7.63 7.16 -1.11
CA LYS A 27 7.55 8.48 -0.43
C LYS A 27 6.20 9.18 -0.62
N THR A 28 5.44 8.81 -1.65
CA THR A 28 4.13 9.40 -1.98
C THR A 28 3.11 8.30 -2.35
N PRO A 29 1.80 8.58 -2.23
CA PRO A 29 0.75 7.64 -2.65
C PRO A 29 0.88 7.22 -4.13
N ALA A 30 1.14 8.17 -5.04
CA ALA A 30 1.36 7.88 -6.45
C ALA A 30 2.55 6.92 -6.68
N LYS A 31 3.69 7.15 -5.98
CA LYS A 31 4.85 6.24 -6.07
C LYS A 31 4.54 4.86 -5.49
N LEU A 32 3.72 4.79 -4.44
CA LEU A 32 3.25 3.53 -3.88
C LEU A 32 2.44 2.74 -4.91
N LEU A 33 1.40 3.33 -5.50
CA LEU A 33 0.54 2.63 -6.47
C LEU A 33 1.33 2.15 -7.69
N LYS A 34 2.20 2.99 -8.26
CA LYS A 34 3.12 2.61 -9.34
C LYS A 34 3.98 1.41 -8.95
N LYS A 35 4.51 1.40 -7.72
CA LYS A 35 5.38 0.32 -7.26
C LYS A 35 4.60 -0.97 -6.98
N VAL A 36 3.40 -0.87 -6.41
CA VAL A 36 2.49 -2.01 -6.23
C VAL A 36 2.18 -2.63 -7.58
N TYR A 37 1.72 -1.85 -8.56
CA TYR A 37 1.45 -2.31 -9.93
C TYR A 37 2.65 -3.04 -10.53
N GLN A 38 3.83 -2.41 -10.55
CA GLN A 38 5.06 -3.03 -11.07
C GLN A 38 5.41 -4.38 -10.40
N LEU A 39 5.24 -4.49 -9.09
CA LEU A 39 5.57 -5.71 -8.35
C LEU A 39 4.55 -6.82 -8.57
N VAL A 40 3.26 -6.45 -8.70
CA VAL A 40 2.19 -7.40 -9.01
C VAL A 40 2.36 -7.97 -10.42
N GLU A 41 2.58 -7.13 -11.43
CA GLU A 41 2.79 -7.58 -12.81
C GLU A 41 4.04 -8.47 -12.92
N ALA A 42 5.08 -8.16 -12.15
CA ALA A 42 6.28 -8.99 -12.07
C ALA A 42 6.16 -10.22 -11.15
N LYS A 43 4.98 -10.47 -10.55
CA LYS A 43 4.69 -11.55 -9.59
C LYS A 43 5.65 -11.60 -8.38
N LYS A 44 6.23 -10.45 -7.99
CA LYS A 44 7.23 -10.31 -6.90
C LYS A 44 6.54 -10.08 -5.55
N PHE A 45 5.70 -11.02 -5.11
CA PHE A 45 4.86 -10.87 -3.91
C PHE A 45 5.64 -10.68 -2.61
N ASP A 46 6.78 -11.34 -2.43
CA ASP A 46 7.63 -11.15 -1.23
C ASP A 46 8.13 -9.71 -1.12
N LYS A 47 8.47 -9.10 -2.27
CA LYS A 47 8.87 -7.69 -2.32
C LYS A 47 7.66 -6.78 -2.14
N LEU A 48 6.48 -7.17 -2.61
CA LEU A 48 5.23 -6.43 -2.46
C LEU A 48 4.86 -6.26 -0.99
N LYS A 49 5.08 -7.27 -0.13
CA LYS A 49 4.83 -7.19 1.33
C LYS A 49 5.42 -5.94 1.97
N ASN A 50 6.58 -5.48 1.50
CA ASN A 50 7.23 -4.26 1.98
C ASN A 50 6.46 -2.97 1.67
N TYR A 51 5.43 -3.00 0.83
CA TYR A 51 4.61 -1.84 0.47
C TYR A 51 3.19 -1.93 1.04
N LEU A 52 2.85 -3.05 1.67
CA LEU A 52 1.55 -3.29 2.28
C LEU A 52 1.62 -3.04 3.78
N TYR A 53 0.50 -2.66 4.36
CA TYR A 53 0.32 -2.59 5.80
C TYR A 53 0.20 -4.01 6.38
N GLN A 54 0.94 -4.27 7.45
CA GLN A 54 1.10 -5.62 8.03
C GLN A 54 0.41 -5.75 9.39
N GLY A 55 -0.66 -4.97 9.62
CA GLY A 55 -1.46 -5.10 10.84
C GLY A 55 -2.07 -6.51 10.91
N SER A 56 -1.87 -7.17 12.05
CA SER A 56 -2.40 -8.51 12.31
C SER A 56 -3.92 -8.43 12.51
N VAL A 57 -4.63 -9.30 11.80
CA VAL A 57 -6.07 -9.50 11.94
C VAL A 57 -6.26 -10.77 12.76
N LYS A 58 -6.27 -10.64 14.10
CA LYS A 58 -6.60 -11.76 14.97
C LYS A 58 -8.08 -12.08 14.83
N HIS A 59 -8.39 -13.35 14.56
CA HIS A 59 -9.74 -13.89 14.48
C HIS A 59 -10.66 -13.24 13.43
N LEU A 60 -10.39 -13.50 12.15
CA LEU A 60 -11.50 -13.62 11.20
C LEU A 60 -12.12 -15.00 11.43
N SER A 61 -13.44 -15.06 11.60
CA SER A 61 -14.24 -16.26 11.91
C SER A 61 -13.96 -17.46 10.98
N ASP A 62 -13.40 -17.20 9.80
CA ASP A 62 -13.13 -18.18 8.74
C ASP A 62 -11.62 -18.50 8.56
N THR A 63 -10.76 -18.05 9.47
CA THR A 63 -9.33 -18.38 9.42
C THR A 63 -9.07 -19.65 10.23
N PRO A 64 -8.34 -20.65 9.68
CA PRO A 64 -7.94 -21.83 10.43
C PRO A 64 -7.28 -21.40 11.74
N LYS A 65 -7.75 -21.94 12.87
CA LYS A 65 -7.21 -21.64 14.20
C LYS A 65 -5.67 -21.76 14.17
N GLY A 66 -4.98 -20.64 14.41
CA GLY A 66 -3.52 -20.61 14.57
C GLY A 66 -2.70 -19.89 13.48
N GLN A 67 -3.31 -19.35 12.42
CA GLN A 67 -2.59 -18.50 11.47
C GLN A 67 -2.92 -17.01 11.68
N ASP A 68 -1.94 -16.24 12.15
CA ASP A 68 -2.02 -14.78 12.15
C ASP A 68 -1.98 -14.28 10.70
N HIS A 69 -3.14 -13.90 10.16
CA HIS A 69 -3.20 -13.23 8.85
C HIS A 69 -2.99 -11.74 9.01
N THR A 70 -2.15 -11.15 8.17
CA THR A 70 -2.02 -9.69 8.09
C THR A 70 -2.92 -9.12 7.00
N ILE A 71 -3.28 -7.84 7.11
CA ILE A 71 -3.92 -7.09 6.01
C ILE A 71 -3.13 -7.22 4.69
N GLY A 72 -1.80 -7.24 4.77
CA GLY A 72 -0.94 -7.42 3.60
C GLY A 72 -1.10 -8.79 2.95
N ASP A 73 -1.26 -9.85 3.73
CA ASP A 73 -1.54 -11.19 3.20
C ASP A 73 -2.93 -11.25 2.54
N MET A 74 -3.94 -10.62 3.14
CA MET A 74 -5.29 -10.53 2.55
C MET A 74 -5.29 -9.82 1.20
N ILE A 75 -4.54 -8.71 1.07
CA ILE A 75 -4.37 -8.00 -0.21
C ILE A 75 -3.69 -8.90 -1.24
N ILE A 76 -2.61 -9.60 -0.86
CA ILE A 76 -1.90 -10.51 -1.77
C ILE A 76 -2.80 -11.65 -2.23
N ASP A 77 -3.60 -12.21 -1.34
CA ASP A 77 -4.56 -13.25 -1.67
C ASP A 77 -5.66 -12.75 -2.62
N GLY A 78 -6.19 -11.55 -2.39
CA GLY A 78 -7.13 -10.89 -3.30
C GLY A 78 -6.55 -10.71 -4.71
N ILE A 79 -5.28 -10.31 -4.80
CA ILE A 79 -4.55 -10.18 -6.07
C ILE A 79 -4.39 -11.54 -6.77
N LYS A 80 -3.95 -12.58 -6.03
CA LYS A 80 -3.68 -13.91 -6.59
C LYS A 80 -4.95 -14.61 -7.07
N ARG A 81 -6.04 -14.47 -6.32
CA ARG A 81 -7.32 -15.14 -6.62
C ARG A 81 -8.08 -14.48 -7.77
N LYS A 82 -7.60 -13.34 -8.29
CA LYS A 82 -8.23 -12.58 -9.39
C LYS A 82 -9.75 -12.50 -9.23
N ARG A 83 -10.20 -12.07 -8.05
CA ARG A 83 -11.65 -11.90 -7.82
C ARG A 83 -12.13 -10.78 -8.73
N ASP A 84 -12.73 -11.15 -9.86
CA ASP A 84 -13.31 -10.24 -10.87
C ASP A 84 -14.66 -9.64 -10.43
N GLN A 85 -15.08 -9.91 -9.20
CA GLN A 85 -16.31 -9.39 -8.60
C GLN A 85 -16.01 -8.24 -7.60
N PRO A 86 -16.96 -7.34 -7.34
CA PRO A 86 -16.82 -6.27 -6.34
C PRO A 86 -16.63 -6.88 -4.95
N HIS A 87 -15.39 -6.91 -4.50
CA HIS A 87 -14.99 -7.43 -3.19
C HIS A 87 -13.81 -6.63 -2.65
N ASP A 88 -13.72 -6.59 -1.33
CA ASP A 88 -12.51 -6.19 -0.63
C ASP A 88 -11.30 -6.94 -1.19
N PHE A 89 -10.22 -6.19 -1.42
CA PHE A 89 -8.94 -6.71 -1.90
C PHE A 89 -8.94 -7.28 -3.32
N GLY A 90 -10.07 -7.30 -4.05
CA GLY A 90 -10.12 -7.67 -5.47
C GLY A 90 -9.16 -6.83 -6.31
N TYR A 91 -8.59 -7.41 -7.37
CA TYR A 91 -7.56 -6.75 -8.19
C TYR A 91 -7.82 -6.94 -9.68
N ASN A 92 -7.74 -5.84 -10.41
CA ASN A 92 -7.66 -5.83 -11.86
C ASN A 92 -6.51 -4.90 -12.28
N ALA A 93 -5.56 -5.45 -13.04
CA ALA A 93 -4.35 -4.74 -13.46
C ALA A 93 -4.65 -3.53 -14.35
N GLN A 94 -5.65 -3.64 -15.23
CA GLN A 94 -6.03 -2.55 -16.13
C GLN A 94 -6.61 -1.38 -15.33
N ASN A 95 -7.40 -1.66 -14.30
CA ASN A 95 -8.03 -0.64 -13.46
C ASN A 95 -6.99 0.08 -12.59
N LEU A 96 -6.05 -0.65 -11.99
CA LEU A 96 -4.96 0.00 -11.25
C LEU A 96 -4.10 0.87 -12.19
N LYS A 97 -3.82 0.39 -13.40
CA LYS A 97 -3.10 1.17 -14.41
C LYS A 97 -3.86 2.44 -14.80
N LEU A 98 -5.17 2.35 -15.03
CA LEU A 98 -6.01 3.50 -15.35
C LEU A 98 -5.97 4.56 -14.25
N ILE A 99 -6.06 4.15 -12.98
CA ILE A 99 -5.92 5.05 -11.84
C ILE A 99 -4.55 5.76 -11.83
N ILE A 100 -3.49 4.99 -12.08
CA ILE A 100 -2.12 5.51 -12.13
C ILE A 100 -1.92 6.52 -13.26
N ASP A 101 -2.55 6.28 -14.41
CA ASP A 101 -2.33 7.09 -15.60
C ASP A 101 -3.22 8.34 -15.62
N LYS A 102 -4.47 8.24 -15.14
CA LYS A 102 -5.48 9.29 -15.33
C LYS A 102 -6.07 9.91 -14.07
N HIS A 103 -5.93 9.28 -12.90
CA HIS A 103 -6.72 9.67 -11.72
C HIS A 103 -5.90 9.85 -10.43
N LEU A 104 -4.57 9.96 -10.53
CA LEU A 104 -3.74 10.19 -9.35
C LEU A 104 -4.04 11.51 -8.63
N ASP A 105 -4.60 12.50 -9.35
CA ASP A 105 -5.08 13.78 -8.82
C ASP A 105 -6.24 13.62 -7.82
N LYS A 106 -6.99 12.52 -7.91
CA LYS A 106 -8.10 12.20 -6.98
C LYS A 106 -7.62 11.66 -5.64
N ILE A 107 -6.31 11.42 -5.47
CA ILE A 107 -5.74 11.04 -4.19
C ILE A 107 -5.65 12.27 -3.29
N LYS A 108 -6.45 12.29 -2.23
CA LYS A 108 -6.51 13.40 -1.26
C LYS A 108 -6.29 12.89 0.16
N PRO A 109 -5.82 13.74 1.09
CA PRO A 109 -5.92 13.42 2.51
C PRO A 109 -7.36 13.08 2.89
N ILE A 110 -7.54 12.16 3.84
CA ILE A 110 -8.86 11.75 4.30
C ILE A 110 -9.66 12.94 4.86
N SER A 111 -10.97 12.98 4.59
CA SER A 111 -11.87 13.96 5.21
C SER A 111 -12.09 13.66 6.68
N GLN A 112 -12.55 14.65 7.45
CA GLN A 112 -12.87 14.46 8.88
C GLN A 112 -13.94 13.37 9.06
N GLU A 113 -15.00 13.42 8.27
CA GLU A 113 -16.13 12.47 8.32
C GLU A 113 -15.66 11.03 8.08
N LEU A 114 -14.89 10.78 7.01
CA LEU A 114 -14.40 9.43 6.70
C LEU A 114 -13.36 8.95 7.71
N LYS A 115 -12.58 9.86 8.28
CA LYS A 115 -11.66 9.54 9.37
C LYS A 115 -12.43 9.08 10.61
N GLU A 116 -13.50 9.76 10.99
CA GLU A 116 -14.34 9.37 12.13
C GLU A 116 -15.01 8.02 11.88
N LYS A 117 -15.57 7.83 10.68
CA LYS A 117 -16.23 6.57 10.30
C LYS A 117 -15.27 5.37 10.27
N GLY A 118 -14.07 5.53 9.71
CA GLY A 118 -13.12 4.42 9.52
C GLY A 118 -12.09 4.23 10.63
N PHE A 119 -11.79 5.27 11.41
CA PHE A 119 -10.69 5.29 12.39
C PHE A 119 -11.08 5.91 13.74
N GLY A 120 -12.32 6.37 13.93
CA GLY A 120 -12.76 7.07 15.14
C GLY A 120 -12.91 6.17 16.37
N ASP A 121 -13.19 4.89 16.15
CA ASP A 121 -13.42 3.89 17.19
C ASP A 121 -12.28 2.87 17.25
N ARG A 122 -11.74 2.62 18.44
CA ARG A 122 -10.67 1.64 18.68
C ARG A 122 -11.12 0.19 18.59
N GLU A 123 -12.41 -0.08 18.49
CA GLU A 123 -12.92 -1.46 18.46
C GLU A 123 -13.41 -1.87 17.06
N ARG A 124 -13.49 -0.92 16.12
CA ARG A 124 -14.07 -1.14 14.79
C ARG A 124 -13.09 -0.83 13.66
N GLU A 125 -13.36 -1.42 12.50
CA GLU A 125 -12.74 -1.09 11.21
C GLU A 125 -11.20 -0.99 11.26
N PHE A 126 -10.64 0.16 10.84
CA PHE A 126 -9.20 0.43 10.88
C PHE A 126 -8.75 1.00 12.22
N GLY A 127 -9.67 1.49 13.06
CA GLY A 127 -9.34 2.05 14.37
C GLY A 127 -8.92 0.99 15.40
N ARG A 128 -9.28 -0.28 15.18
CA ARG A 128 -8.75 -1.42 15.96
C ARG A 128 -7.25 -1.64 15.85
N PHE A 129 -6.61 -1.08 14.81
CA PHE A 129 -5.16 -1.13 14.68
C PHE A 129 -4.53 0.07 15.42
N PRO A 130 -3.79 -0.14 16.53
CA PRO A 130 -3.35 0.97 17.38
C PRO A 130 -2.48 2.01 16.68
N ASP A 131 -1.67 1.59 15.71
CA ASP A 131 -0.82 2.49 14.94
C ASP A 131 -1.59 3.31 13.90
N LEU A 132 -2.59 2.71 13.23
CA LEU A 132 -3.51 3.44 12.35
C LEU A 132 -4.36 4.44 13.12
N TYR A 133 -4.93 4.04 14.27
CA TYR A 133 -5.68 4.91 15.17
C TYR A 133 -4.83 6.10 15.65
N ALA A 134 -3.59 5.83 16.06
CA ALA A 134 -2.67 6.87 16.49
C ALA A 134 -2.35 7.87 15.37
N ILE A 135 -2.19 7.40 14.13
CA ILE A 135 -1.97 8.26 12.96
C ILE A 135 -3.23 9.08 12.68
N ALA A 136 -4.42 8.49 12.70
CA ALA A 136 -5.68 9.21 12.47
C ALA A 136 -5.88 10.34 13.48
N LYS A 137 -5.55 10.10 14.77
CA LYS A 137 -5.69 11.11 15.83
C LYS A 137 -4.62 12.21 15.75
N LYS A 138 -3.35 11.85 15.56
CA LYS A 138 -2.22 12.81 15.68
C LYS A 138 -1.84 13.46 14.36
N HIS A 139 -1.98 12.74 13.26
CA HIS A 139 -1.51 13.15 11.94
C HIS A 139 -2.50 12.72 10.83
N PRO A 140 -3.77 13.14 10.88
CA PRO A 140 -4.80 12.69 9.93
C PRO A 140 -4.43 12.95 8.46
N LYS A 141 -3.66 14.02 8.17
CA LYS A 141 -3.15 14.34 6.83
C LYS A 141 -2.18 13.28 6.25
N ASN A 142 -1.74 12.31 7.04
CA ASN A 142 -0.94 11.17 6.59
C ASN A 142 -1.79 9.98 6.11
N ILE A 143 -3.11 10.05 6.22
CA ILE A 143 -4.04 9.07 5.66
C ILE A 143 -4.55 9.65 4.34
N TYR A 144 -4.34 8.90 3.26
CA TYR A 144 -4.72 9.27 1.91
C TYR A 144 -5.81 8.34 1.42
N LEU A 145 -6.79 8.95 0.77
CA LEU A 145 -7.93 8.28 0.15
C LEU A 145 -7.90 8.56 -1.34
N PHE A 146 -8.00 7.51 -2.13
CA PHE A 146 -8.50 7.59 -3.49
C PHE A 146 -9.95 7.13 -3.48
N GLN A 147 -10.83 7.94 -4.04
CA GLN A 147 -12.21 7.54 -4.30
C GLN A 147 -12.58 8.01 -5.71
N HIS A 148 -12.92 7.06 -6.56
CA HIS A 148 -13.48 7.36 -7.88
C HIS A 148 -14.50 6.29 -8.26
N LYS A 149 -15.74 6.73 -8.46
CA LYS A 149 -16.89 5.83 -8.63
C LYS A 149 -16.96 4.90 -7.41
N GLN A 150 -17.06 3.59 -7.63
CA GLN A 150 -17.13 2.59 -6.56
C GLN A 150 -15.76 2.17 -6.01
N VAL A 151 -14.66 2.62 -6.61
CA VAL A 151 -13.31 2.21 -6.19
C VAL A 151 -12.80 3.10 -5.08
N VAL A 152 -12.39 2.45 -4.00
CA VAL A 152 -11.81 3.07 -2.81
C VAL A 152 -10.42 2.50 -2.59
N ILE A 153 -9.42 3.34 -2.33
CA ILE A 153 -8.06 2.91 -1.92
C ILE A 153 -7.60 3.76 -0.74
N ILE A 154 -7.20 3.09 0.34
CA ILE A 154 -6.67 3.72 1.55
C ILE A 154 -5.17 3.46 1.65
N MET A 155 -4.42 4.54 1.81
CA MET A 155 -2.96 4.51 1.94
C MET A 155 -2.53 5.36 3.13
N VAL A 156 -1.55 4.89 3.91
CA VAL A 156 -1.12 5.58 5.14
C VAL A 156 0.38 5.80 5.14
N LYS A 157 0.80 7.03 5.44
CA LYS A 157 2.21 7.42 5.58
C LYS A 157 2.70 7.24 7.00
N PHE A 158 3.70 6.37 7.14
CA PHE A 158 4.42 6.13 8.39
C PHE A 158 5.76 6.85 8.34
N LYS A 159 6.08 7.62 9.40
CA LYS A 159 7.28 8.48 9.49
C LYS A 159 8.57 7.81 9.02
N LYS A 160 8.78 6.54 9.39
CA LYS A 160 9.97 5.75 9.02
C LYS A 160 9.69 4.60 8.04
N LYS A 161 8.45 4.33 7.63
CA LYS A 161 8.15 3.19 6.73
C LYS A 161 7.67 3.63 5.34
N GLY A 162 7.53 4.93 5.11
CA GLY A 162 6.96 5.49 3.88
C GLY A 162 5.44 5.31 3.85
N VAL A 163 4.87 5.46 2.67
CA VAL A 163 3.44 5.20 2.42
C VAL A 163 3.23 3.69 2.25
N LYS A 164 2.21 3.14 2.91
CA LYS A 164 1.77 1.75 2.78
C LYS A 164 0.35 1.69 2.27
N LEU A 165 0.05 0.66 1.49
CA LEU A 165 -1.32 0.31 1.11
C LEU A 165 -2.00 -0.38 2.28
N VAL A 166 -3.14 0.14 2.72
CA VAL A 166 -3.91 -0.42 3.83
C VAL A 166 -5.13 -1.18 3.32
N PHE A 167 -5.79 -0.66 2.30
CA PHE A 167 -7.04 -1.26 1.83
C PHE A 167 -7.34 -0.81 0.40
N TRP A 168 -8.03 -1.66 -0.36
CA TRP A 168 -8.80 -1.25 -1.51
C TRP A 168 -10.05 -2.07 -1.66
N GLU A 169 -11.03 -1.50 -2.34
CA GLU A 169 -12.32 -2.10 -2.64
C GLU A 169 -12.66 -1.86 -4.12
N ASN A 170 -13.37 -2.82 -4.73
CA ASN A 170 -13.97 -2.73 -6.06
C ASN A 170 -12.99 -2.45 -7.22
N LEU A 171 -11.69 -2.53 -6.97
CA LEU A 171 -10.67 -2.41 -8.01
C LEU A 171 -10.85 -3.49 -9.10
N GLY A 172 -11.37 -4.67 -8.74
CA GLY A 172 -11.72 -5.74 -9.67
C GLY A 172 -12.86 -5.42 -10.65
N ALA A 173 -13.81 -4.55 -10.25
CA ALA A 173 -15.10 -4.36 -10.92
C ALA A 173 -15.21 -3.07 -11.74
N MET A 174 -14.15 -2.25 -11.83
CA MET A 174 -14.16 -1.07 -12.69
C MET A 174 -14.16 -1.54 -14.17
N SER A 175 -15.30 -1.41 -14.86
CA SER A 175 -15.40 -1.68 -16.30
C SER A 175 -14.85 -0.50 -17.13
N LYS A 176 -14.33 -0.76 -18.34
CA LYS A 176 -13.89 0.28 -19.29
C LYS A 176 -15.03 1.22 -19.69
N ASP A 177 -16.26 0.73 -19.71
CA ASP A 177 -17.43 1.52 -20.13
C ASP A 177 -17.72 2.69 -19.20
N ASN A 178 -17.30 2.60 -17.93
CA ASN A 178 -17.45 3.71 -16.99
C ASN A 178 -16.57 4.93 -17.36
N ASP A 179 -15.55 4.78 -18.21
CA ASP A 179 -14.69 5.89 -18.66
C ASP A 179 -15.18 6.53 -19.98
N LEU A 180 -16.13 5.88 -20.69
CA LEU A 180 -16.65 6.33 -21.99
C LEU A 180 -18.03 7.00 -21.93
N SER A 181 -18.69 7.03 -20.77
CA SER A 181 -20.06 7.53 -20.64
C SER A 181 -20.19 8.97 -20.08
N GLN A 182 -19.08 9.69 -19.90
CA GLN A 182 -19.05 11.09 -19.42
C GLN A 182 -17.85 11.86 -20.01
N GLY A 183 -17.67 11.78 -21.33
CA GLY A 183 -16.79 12.68 -22.10
C GLY A 183 -17.59 13.82 -22.71
#